data_AF-A0A412CI44-F1
#
_entry.id   AF-A0A412CI44-F1
#
_cell.length_a   1.000
_cell.length_b   1.000
_cell.length_c   1.000
_cell.angle_alpha   90.00
_cell.angle_beta   90.00
_cell.angle_gamma   90.00
#
_symmetry.space_group_name_H-M   'P 1'
#
loop_
_entity.id
_entity.type
_entity.pdbx_description
1 polymer ?
#
loop_
_entity_poly.entity_id
_entity_poly.type
_entity_poly.pdbx_seq_one_letter_code
_entity_poly.pdbx_strand_id
1 'polypeptide(L)'
;MKYIFIILWICVWVTCTPIFAQQVSVLTYQNPNLSIDIRLADLLSRMTLEEKVGQLLCPLGWEMYEIHGSEVYPSGKFKQLIKERNAGML
;
A
#
# COMPACT_ATOMS: atom_id res chain seq x y z
N MET A 1 -42.62 -35.02 -2.56
CA MET A 1 -42.15 -34.63 -3.91
C MET A 1 -42.19 -33.11 -4.13
N LYS A 2 -43.35 -32.45 -3.98
CA LYS A 2 -43.51 -31.00 -4.25
C LYS A 2 -42.60 -30.07 -3.41
N TYR A 3 -42.38 -30.39 -2.13
CA TYR A 3 -41.50 -29.61 -1.24
C TYR A 3 -40.00 -29.79 -1.52
N ILE A 4 -39.60 -30.94 -2.09
CA ILE A 4 -38.21 -31.22 -2.46
C ILE A 4 -37.76 -30.30 -3.60
N PHE A 5 -38.64 -30.09 -4.59
CA PHE A 5 -38.35 -29.17 -5.70
C PHE A 5 -38.25 -27.71 -5.24
N ILE A 6 -39.06 -27.31 -4.26
CA ILE A 6 -39.02 -25.95 -3.68
C ILE A 6 -37.71 -25.72 -2.92
N ILE A 7 -37.28 -26.69 -2.10
CA ILE A 7 -36.02 -26.61 -1.36
C ILE A 7 -34.82 -26.57 -2.32
N LEU A 8 -34.84 -27.37 -3.38
CA LEU A 8 -33.78 -27.37 -4.40
C LEU A 8 -33.67 -26.01 -5.12
N TRP A 9 -34.81 -25.38 -5.41
CA TRP A 9 -34.86 -24.05 -6.05
C TRP A 9 -34.29 -22.94 -5.16
N ILE A 10 -34.56 -23.00 -3.85
CA ILE A 10 -34.00 -22.06 -2.87
C ILE A 10 -32.48 -22.23 -2.76
N CYS A 11 -31.96 -23.45 -2.76
CA CYS A 11 -30.51 -23.72 -2.75
C CYS A 11 -29.80 -23.21 -4.02
N VAL A 12 -30.46 -23.27 -5.18
CA VAL A 12 -29.94 -22.71 -6.44
C VAL A 12 -29.95 -21.16 -6.43
N TRP A 13 -30.95 -20.54 -5.80
CA TRP A 13 -31.01 -19.08 -5.63
C TRP A 13 -29.94 -18.55 -4.67
N VAL A 14 -29.69 -19.27 -3.57
CA VAL A 14 -28.66 -18.90 -2.58
C VAL A 14 -27.23 -19.08 -3.13
N THR A 15 -27.02 -19.97 -4.10
CA THR A 15 -25.71 -20.17 -4.75
C THR A 15 -25.48 -19.27 -5.98
N CYS A 16 -26.51 -18.53 -6.43
CA CYS A 16 -26.45 -17.64 -7.58
C CYS A 16 -26.46 -16.15 -7.19
N THR A 17 -26.02 -15.80 -5.98
CA THR A 17 -25.47 -14.47 -5.78
C THR A 17 -24.01 -14.54 -6.24
N PRO A 18 -23.65 -14.02 -7.44
CA PRO A 18 -22.26 -13.74 -7.70
C PRO A 18 -21.80 -12.84 -6.56
N ILE A 19 -20.80 -13.32 -5.83
CA ILE A 19 -19.91 -12.55 -4.99
C ILE A 19 -19.60 -11.29 -5.81
N PHE A 20 -20.25 -10.17 -5.48
CA PHE A 20 -19.81 -8.86 -5.92
C PHE A 20 -18.52 -8.66 -5.14
N ALA A 21 -17.46 -9.31 -5.63
CA ALA A 21 -16.11 -9.15 -5.14
C ALA A 21 -15.90 -7.65 -5.12
N GLN A 22 -15.55 -7.15 -3.94
CA GLN A 22 -15.36 -5.73 -3.68
C GLN A 22 -14.55 -5.16 -4.83
N GLN A 23 -15.19 -4.38 -5.71
CA GLN A 23 -14.47 -3.57 -6.67
C GLN A 23 -13.64 -2.62 -5.81
N VAL A 24 -12.38 -2.98 -5.56
CA VAL A 24 -11.44 -2.09 -4.87
C VAL A 24 -11.40 -0.86 -5.74
N SER A 25 -12.09 0.20 -5.31
CA SER A 25 -12.06 1.47 -6.00
C SER A 25 -10.60 1.87 -6.05
N VAL A 26 -10.06 1.97 -7.26
CA VAL A 26 -8.68 2.41 -7.46
C VAL A 26 -8.57 3.76 -6.76
N LEU A 27 -7.66 3.85 -5.78
CA LEU A 27 -7.42 5.09 -5.05
C LEU A 27 -7.12 6.20 -6.06
N THR A 28 -7.63 7.41 -5.83
CA THR A 28 -7.54 8.52 -6.79
C THR A 28 -6.09 8.75 -7.24
N TYR A 29 -5.11 8.74 -6.33
CA TYR A 29 -3.70 8.87 -6.69
C TYR A 29 -3.13 7.75 -7.58
N GLN A 30 -3.70 6.54 -7.52
CA GLN A 30 -3.29 5.38 -8.33
C GLN A 30 -3.95 5.34 -9.71
N ASN A 31 -4.98 6.15 -9.96
CA ASN A 31 -5.72 6.12 -11.22
C ASN A 31 -4.91 6.84 -12.34
N PRO A 32 -4.42 6.12 -13.37
CA PRO A 32 -3.62 6.72 -14.43
C PRO A 32 -4.44 7.62 -15.37
N ASN A 33 -5.77 7.56 -15.33
CA ASN A 33 -6.66 8.36 -16.18
C ASN A 33 -6.88 9.79 -15.66
N LEU A 34 -6.43 10.09 -14.43
CA LEU A 34 -6.54 11.42 -13.83
C LEU A 34 -5.26 12.24 -14.04
N SER A 35 -5.38 13.56 -13.99
CA SER A 35 -4.22 14.44 -14.07
C SER A 35 -3.27 14.24 -12.90
N ILE A 36 -2.00 14.57 -13.11
CA ILE A 36 -0.96 14.47 -12.08
C ILE A 36 -1.34 15.32 -10.87
N ASP A 37 -1.86 16.53 -11.08
CA ASP A 37 -2.23 17.44 -9.98
C ASP A 37 -3.31 16.86 -9.06
N ILE A 38 -4.34 16.23 -9.65
CA ILE A 38 -5.43 15.58 -8.88
C ILE A 38 -4.87 14.41 -8.08
N ARG A 39 -3.99 13.60 -8.70
CA ARG A 39 -3.38 12.44 -8.06
C ARG A 39 -2.44 12.84 -6.93
N LEU A 40 -1.64 13.88 -7.14
CA LEU A 40 -0.72 14.43 -6.15
C LEU A 40 -1.48 15.02 -4.96
N ALA A 41 -2.52 15.81 -5.22
CA ALA A 41 -3.33 16.42 -4.17
C ALA A 41 -4.00 15.35 -3.29
N ASP A 42 -4.57 14.30 -3.89
CA ASP A 42 -5.13 13.17 -3.14
C ASP A 42 -4.05 12.46 -2.31
N LEU A 43 -2.89 12.13 -2.90
CA LEU A 43 -1.80 11.46 -2.19
C LEU A 43 -1.32 12.29 -0.99
N LEU A 44 -1.00 13.56 -1.20
CA LEU A 44 -0.50 14.45 -0.14
C LEU A 44 -1.55 14.75 0.93
N SER A 45 -2.85 14.72 0.59
CA SER A 45 -3.92 14.89 1.58
C SER A 45 -4.05 13.71 2.54
N ARG A 46 -3.62 12.52 2.12
CA ARG A 46 -3.68 11.27 2.90
C ARG A 46 -2.48 11.10 3.83
N MET A 47 -1.36 11.75 3.52
CA MET A 47 -0.12 11.67 4.29
C MET A 47 -0.12 12.61 5.50
N THR A 48 0.38 12.10 6.62
CA THR A 48 0.80 12.85 7.80
C THR A 48 2.02 13.72 7.51
N LEU A 49 2.33 14.65 8.43
CA LEU A 49 3.52 15.49 8.30
C LEU A 49 4.79 14.64 8.39
N GLU A 50 4.79 13.66 9.29
CA GLU A 50 5.90 12.75 9.54
C GLU A 50 6.21 11.91 8.30
N GLU A 51 5.19 11.39 7.62
CA GLU A 51 5.35 10.65 6.36
C GLU A 51 5.89 11.56 5.25
N LYS A 52 5.41 12.81 5.14
CA LYS A 52 5.94 13.78 4.17
C LYS A 52 7.42 14.08 4.41
N VAL A 53 7.79 14.27 5.67
CA VAL A 53 9.20 14.46 6.06
C VAL A 53 10.00 13.20 5.76
N GLY A 54 9.48 12.01 6.10
CA GLY A 54 10.11 10.73 5.84
C GLY A 54 10.43 10.52 4.35
N GLN A 55 9.51 10.90 3.46
CA GLN A 55 9.71 10.84 2.00
C GLN A 55 10.81 11.79 1.50
N LEU A 56 11.01 12.94 2.17
CA LEU A 56 12.06 13.89 1.83
C LEU A 56 13.44 13.47 2.39
N LEU A 57 13.48 12.59 3.39
CA LEU A 57 14.73 12.10 3.96
C LEU A 57 15.35 11.01 3.07
N CYS A 58 16.48 11.32 2.43
CA CYS A 58 17.25 10.37 1.63
C CYS A 58 18.60 10.07 2.31
N PRO A 59 18.75 8.95 3.04
CA PRO A 59 20.01 8.57 3.67
C PRO A 59 21.02 8.02 2.64
N LEU A 60 21.54 8.90 1.81
CA LEU A 60 22.53 8.58 0.76
C LEU A 60 23.97 8.88 1.20
N GLY A 61 24.17 9.26 2.47
CA GLY A 61 25.49 9.56 3.04
C GLY A 61 26.36 8.31 3.19
N TRP A 62 27.68 8.50 3.12
CA TRP A 62 28.65 7.41 3.22
C TRP A 62 28.62 6.74 4.59
N GLU A 63 28.24 7.48 5.64
CA GLU A 63 28.10 6.97 6.99
C GLU A 63 26.90 6.03 7.21
N MET A 64 26.04 5.90 6.20
CA MET A 64 24.88 5.00 6.23
C MET A 64 25.28 3.55 5.91
N TYR A 65 26.52 3.33 5.49
CA TYR A 65 27.02 2.03 5.08
C TYR A 65 28.35 1.69 5.75
N GLU A 66 28.56 0.41 6.02
CA GLU A 66 29.81 -0.16 6.49
C GLU A 66 30.34 -1.09 5.39
N ILE A 67 31.64 -0.99 5.08
CA ILE A 67 32.27 -1.81 4.04
C ILE A 67 33.17 -2.84 4.73
N HIS A 68 32.83 -4.11 4.54
CA HIS A 68 33.60 -5.25 5.06
C HIS A 68 34.18 -6.02 3.86
N GLY A 69 35.39 -5.63 3.45
CA GLY A 69 36.03 -6.19 2.24
C GLY A 69 35.28 -5.76 0.97
N SER A 70 34.69 -6.73 0.25
CA SER A 70 33.88 -6.49 -0.95
C SER A 70 32.38 -6.37 -0.68
N GLU A 71 31.96 -6.48 0.59
CA GLU A 71 30.55 -6.47 0.98
C GLU A 71 30.17 -5.14 1.63
N VAL A 72 28.95 -4.67 1.34
CA VAL A 72 28.40 -3.41 1.86
C VAL A 72 27.21 -3.72 2.75
N TYR A 73 27.23 -3.20 3.98
CA TYR A 73 26.22 -3.43 5.00
C TYR A 73 25.58 -2.12 5.45
N PRO A 74 24.29 -2.10 5.82
CA PRO A 74 23.68 -0.92 6.42
C PRO A 74 24.25 -0.67 7.82
N SER A 75 24.74 0.55 8.05
CA SER A 75 25.34 0.95 9.31
C SER A 75 24.32 1.01 10.45
N GLY A 76 24.81 1.05 11.69
CA GLY A 76 23.95 1.30 12.86
C GLY A 76 23.17 2.62 12.74
N LYS A 77 23.79 3.67 12.18
CA LYS A 77 23.16 4.98 11.95
C LYS A 77 22.01 4.90 10.95
N PHE A 78 22.19 4.14 9.87
CA PHE A 78 21.12 3.89 8.91
C PHE A 78 19.93 3.19 9.57
N LYS A 79 20.19 2.10 10.31
CA LYS A 79 19.14 1.35 11.02
C LYS A 79 18.37 2.23 12.02
N GLN A 80 19.07 3.09 12.75
CA GLN A 80 18.46 4.03 13.69
C GLN A 80 17.58 5.06 12.95
N LEU A 81 18.09 5.65 11.86
CA LEU A 81 17.35 6.63 11.09
C LEU A 81 16.05 6.05 10.52
N ILE A 82 16.10 4.84 9.94
CA ILE A 82 14.91 4.16 9.43
C ILE A 82 13.90 3.92 10.56
N LYS A 83 14.36 3.48 11.73
CA LYS A 83 13.50 3.23 12.90
C LYS A 83 12.82 4.49 13.44
N GLU A 84 13.54 5.61 13.49
CA GLU A 84 13.07 6.84 14.16
C GLU A 84 12.32 7.81 13.23
N ARG A 85 12.64 7.78 11.94
CA ARG A 85 12.16 8.78 10.97
C ARG A 85 11.43 8.18 9.78
N ASN A 86 11.33 6.85 9.68
CA ASN A 86 10.72 6.15 8.54
C ASN A 86 11.25 6.67 7.20
N ALA A 87 12.53 7.04 7.16
CA ALA A 87 13.13 7.70 6.00
C ALA A 87 12.99 6.83 4.75
N GLY A 88 12.44 7.40 3.68
CA GLY A 88 12.20 6.71 2.41
C GLY A 88 11.16 5.57 2.44
N MET A 89 10.46 5.34 3.55
CA MET A 89 9.36 4.36 3.60
C MET A 89 8.02 5.01 3.24
N LEU A 90 7.30 4.37 2.31
CA LEU A 90 5.88 4.62 2.00
C LEU A 90 5.00 3.72 2.86
#